data_AF-A0A943JX41-F1
#
_entry.id   AF-A0A943JX41-F1
#
_cell.length_a   1.000
_cell.length_b   1.000
_cell.length_c   1.000
_cell.angle_alpha   90.00
_cell.angle_beta   90.00
_cell.angle_gamma   90.00
#
_symmetry.space_group_name_H-M   'P 1'
#
loop_
_entity.id
_entity.type
_entity.pdbx_description
1 polymer ?
#
loop_
_entity_poly.entity_id
_entity_poly.type
_entity_poly.pdbx_seq_one_letter_code
_entity_poly.pdbx_strand_id
1 'polypeptide(L)' 'MQKDEFLQELGFAIKMNRMRQKISQEKLAEMCDCSLSYIGFIERGEKGISLYNFLKIASALNLDLGEFLKDFTNP' A
#
# COMPACT_ATOMS: atom_id res chain seq x y z
N MET A 1 10.96 15.19 3.02
CA MET A 1 10.96 13.75 2.72
C MET A 1 11.55 13.54 1.33
N GLN A 2 12.53 12.65 1.19
CA GLN A 2 13.00 12.24 -0.14
C GLN A 2 11.99 11.26 -0.75
N LYS A 3 11.91 11.21 -2.08
CA LYS A 3 10.93 10.35 -2.78
C LYS A 3 11.07 8.87 -2.38
N ASP A 4 12.30 8.38 -2.28
CA ASP A 4 12.53 6.96 -1.98
C ASP A 4 12.17 6.62 -0.53
N GLU A 5 12.45 7.53 0.40
CA GLU A 5 12.02 7.45 1.81
C GLU A 5 10.49 7.36 1.91
N PHE A 6 9.77 8.25 1.21
CA PHE A 6 8.30 8.21 1.14
C PHE A 6 7.77 6.86 0.63
N LEU A 7 8.38 6.32 -0.43
CA LEU A 7 7.96 5.04 -1.01
C LEU A 7 8.20 3.87 -0.06
N GLN A 8 9.31 3.88 0.69
CA GLN A 8 9.58 2.86 1.71
C GLN A 8 8.56 2.91 2.84
N GLU A 9 8.25 4.11 3.36
CA GLU A 9 7.27 4.28 4.44
C GLU A 9 5.86 3.88 3.99
N LEU A 10 5.43 4.33 2.82
CA LEU A 10 4.12 3.98 2.25
C LEU A 10 4.01 2.47 2.02
N GLY A 11 5.03 1.86 1.42
CA GLY A 11 5.09 0.42 1.16
C GLY A 11 5.02 -0.40 2.45
N PHE A 12 5.77 0.03 3.47
CA PHE A 12 5.74 -0.60 4.79
C PHE A 12 4.36 -0.48 5.45
N ALA A 13 3.72 0.69 5.40
CA ALA A 13 2.39 0.89 5.97
C ALA A 13 1.32 0.00 5.30
N ILE A 14 1.38 -0.15 3.96
CA ILE A 14 0.50 -1.07 3.22
C ILE A 14 0.73 -2.52 3.66
N LYS A 15 2.00 -2.95 3.73
CA LYS A 15 2.39 -4.29 4.18
C LYS A 15 1.86 -4.59 5.59
N MET A 16 2.02 -3.64 6.52
CA MET A 16 1.55 -3.82 7.89
C MET A 16 0.04 -3.98 7.96
N ASN A 17 -0.73 -3.19 7.21
CA ASN A 17 -2.18 -3.35 7.17
C ASN A 17 -2.61 -4.67 6.54
N ARG A 18 -1.95 -5.11 5.46
CA ARG A 18 -2.16 -6.46 4.90
C ARG A 18 -1.89 -7.56 5.93
N MET A 19 -0.78 -7.47 6.64
CA MET A 19 -0.41 -8.45 7.66
C MET A 19 -1.36 -8.48 8.84
N ARG A 20 -1.91 -7.33 9.28
CA ARG A 20 -2.95 -7.26 10.31
C ARG A 20 -4.21 -8.04 9.93
N GLN A 21 -4.53 -8.09 8.64
CA GLN A 21 -5.63 -8.89 8.10
C GLN A 21 -5.27 -10.35 7.83
N LYS A 22 -4.03 -10.76 8.07
CA LYS A 22 -3.53 -12.13 7.90
C LYS A 22 -3.69 -12.68 6.48
N ILE A 23 -3.64 -11.82 5.47
CA ILE A 23 -3.71 -12.22 4.06
C ILE A 23 -2.32 -12.19 3.41
N SER A 24 -2.09 -13.05 2.41
CA SER A 24 -0.84 -13.08 1.64
C SER A 24 -0.79 -11.96 0.60
N GLN A 25 0.38 -11.72 0.00
CA GLN A 25 0.50 -10.75 -1.11
C GLN A 25 -0.32 -11.20 -2.32
N GLU A 26 -0.37 -12.50 -2.59
CA GLU A 26 -1.20 -13.12 -3.63
C GLU A 26 -2.67 -12.82 -3.39
N LYS A 27 -3.13 -12.96 -2.14
CA LYS A 27 -4.52 -12.68 -1.82
C LYS A 27 -4.87 -11.21 -1.99
N LEU A 28 -3.99 -10.30 -1.57
CA LEU A 28 -4.18 -8.87 -1.80
C LEU A 28 -4.19 -8.54 -3.31
N ALA A 29 -3.30 -9.15 -4.08
CA ALA A 29 -3.23 -8.98 -5.52
C ALA A 29 -4.52 -9.44 -6.22
N GLU A 30 -5.09 -10.58 -5.80
CA GLU A 30 -6.39 -11.06 -6.25
C GLU A 30 -7.51 -10.07 -5.92
N MET A 31 -7.58 -9.59 -4.67
CA MET A 31 -8.58 -8.60 -4.23
C MET A 31 -8.48 -7.27 -4.98
N CYS A 32 -7.27 -6.92 -5.42
CA CYS A 32 -6.99 -5.70 -6.17
C CYS A 32 -6.99 -5.91 -7.68
N ASP A 33 -7.30 -7.10 -8.20
CA ASP A 33 -7.20 -7.43 -9.63
C ASP A 33 -5.88 -6.90 -10.25
N CYS A 34 -4.76 -7.31 -9.66
CA CYS A 34 -3.42 -6.95 -10.10
C CYS A 34 -2.42 -8.11 -9.92
N SER A 35 -1.18 -7.93 -10.37
CA SER A 35 -0.17 -8.97 -10.23
C SER A 35 0.42 -9.04 -8.82
N LEU A 36 0.81 -10.25 -8.39
CA LEU A 36 1.59 -10.47 -7.18
C LEU A 36 2.85 -9.58 -7.14
N SER A 37 3.59 -9.54 -8.25
CA SER A 37 4.80 -8.73 -8.37
C SER A 37 4.51 -7.25 -8.16
N TYR A 38 3.37 -6.75 -8.64
CA TYR A 38 2.96 -5.36 -8.41
C TYR A 38 2.81 -5.06 -6.92
N ILE A 39 2.05 -5.87 -6.19
CA ILE A 39 1.94 -5.74 -4.72
C ILE A 39 3.32 -5.82 -4.05
N GLY A 40 4.16 -6.75 -4.47
CA GLY A 40 5.53 -6.87 -3.96
C GLY A 40 6.39 -5.62 -4.21
N PHE A 41 6.32 -5.01 -5.41
CA PHE A 41 7.02 -3.77 -5.72
C PHE A 41 6.56 -2.61 -4.84
N ILE A 42 5.26 -2.51 -4.57
CA ILE A 42 4.69 -1.46 -3.73
C ILE A 42 5.10 -1.67 -2.27
N GLU A 43 4.95 -2.87 -1.71
CA GLU A 43 5.28 -3.15 -0.30
C GLU A 43 6.77 -3.00 0.02
N ARG A 44 7.65 -3.09 -0.98
CA ARG A 44 9.10 -2.85 -0.85
C ARG A 44 9.52 -1.43 -1.24
N GLY A 45 8.57 -0.55 -1.57
CA GLY A 45 8.87 0.83 -1.98
C GLY A 45 9.68 0.96 -3.28
N GLU A 46 9.75 -0.09 -4.10
CA GLU A 46 10.56 -0.13 -5.34
C GLU A 46 9.90 0.64 -6.50
N LYS A 47 8.56 0.81 -6.43
CA LYS A 47 7.79 1.55 -7.43
C LYS A 47 6.76 2.45 -6.76
N GLY A 48 6.53 3.60 -7.37
CA GLY A 48 5.37 4.44 -7.05
C GLY A 48 4.05 3.78 -7.47
N ILE A 49 2.97 4.19 -6.82
CA ILE A 49 1.60 3.76 -7.09
C ILE A 49 0.78 4.92 -7.66
N SER A 50 -0.06 4.67 -8.66
CA SER A 50 -1.03 5.66 -9.12
C SER A 50 -2.15 5.80 -8.09
N LEU A 51 -2.80 6.97 -8.03
CA LEU A 51 -3.91 7.18 -7.10
C LEU A 51 -5.01 6.12 -7.28
N TYR A 52 -5.37 5.77 -8.52
CA TYR A 52 -6.37 4.75 -8.80
C TYR A 52 -6.02 3.38 -8.17
N ASN A 53 -4.79 2.90 -8.36
CA ASN A 53 -4.38 1.62 -7.79
C ASN A 53 -4.24 1.70 -6.26
N PHE A 54 -3.84 2.86 -5.73
CA PHE A 54 -3.81 3.07 -4.28
C PHE A 54 -5.21 2.99 -3.68
N LEU A 55 -6.22 3.58 -4.31
CA LEU A 55 -7.62 3.47 -3.89
C LEU A 55 -8.11 2.01 -3.94
N LYS A 56 -7.71 1.22 -4.94
CA LYS A 56 -8.02 -0.22 -5.00
C LYS A 56 -7.42 -0.97 -3.80
N ILE A 57 -6.14 -0.75 -3.50
CA ILE A 57 -5.46 -1.37 -2.35
C ILE A 57 -6.10 -0.93 -1.03
N ALA A 58 -6.36 0.37 -0.87
CA ALA A 58 -6.99 0.91 0.33
C ALA A 58 -8.39 0.34 0.55
N SER A 59 -9.19 0.22 -0.51
CA SER A 59 -10.50 -0.44 -0.45
C SER A 59 -10.37 -1.92 -0.12
N ALA A 60 -9.44 -2.65 -0.74
CA ALA A 60 -9.22 -4.07 -0.45
C ALA A 60 -8.78 -4.30 1.01
N LEU A 61 -8.02 -3.36 1.57
CA LEU A 61 -7.55 -3.37 2.95
C LEU A 61 -8.50 -2.62 3.91
N ASN A 62 -9.69 -2.18 3.48
CA ASN A 62 -10.62 -1.41 4.31
C ASN A 62 -9.96 -0.26 5.09
N LEU A 63 -9.06 0.47 4.44
CA LEU A 63 -8.37 1.62 5.05
C LEU A 63 -9.27 2.86 5.02
N ASP A 64 -9.34 3.57 6.14
CA ASP A 64 -9.75 4.97 6.13
C ASP A 64 -8.59 5.80 5.55
N LEU A 65 -8.77 6.32 4.33
CA LEU A 65 -7.75 7.10 3.64
C LEU A 65 -7.42 8.41 4.35
N GLY A 66 -8.41 9.04 4.98
CA GLY A 66 -8.21 10.30 5.69
C GLY A 66 -7.39 10.10 6.95
N GLU A 67 -7.58 8.98 7.65
CA GLU A 67 -6.73 8.59 8.78
C GLU A 67 -5.35 8.14 8.31
N PHE A 68 -5.28 7.25 7.32
CA PHE A 68 -4.04 6.70 6.79
C PHE A 68 -3.08 7.77 6.26
N LEU A 69 -3.59 8.80 5.58
CA LEU A 69 -2.77 9.85 4.99
C LEU A 69 -2.25 10.89 6.00
N LYS A 70 -2.78 10.95 7.23
CA LYS A 70 -2.28 11.90 8.25
C LYS A 70 -0.82 11.66 8.58
N ASP A 71 -0.41 10.40 8.60
CA ASP A 71 0.98 9.97 8.83
C ASP A 71 1.96 10.53 7.77
N PHE A 72 1.45 10.97 6.61
CA PHE A 72 2.25 11.44 5.48
C PHE A 72 2.02 12.93 5.14
N THR A 73 1.07 13.59 5.79
CA THR A 73 0.63 14.96 5.45
C THR A 73 0.81 15.98 6.58
N ASN A 74 1.09 15.52 7.80
CA ASN A 74 1.51 16.36 8.92
C ASN A 74 2.97 16.04 9.28
N PRO A 75 3.96 16.78 8.73
CA PRO A 75 5.35 16.66 9.16
C PRO A 75 5.58 17.15 10.59
#